data_AF-A0A2V7VB55-F1
#
_entry.id   AF-A0A2V7VB55-F1
#
_cell.length_a   1.000
_cell.length_b   1.000
_cell.length_c   1.000
_cell.angle_alpha   90.00
_cell.angle_beta   90.00
_cell.angle_gamma   90.00
#
_symmetry.space_group_name_H-M   'P 1'
#
loop_
_entity.id
_entity.type
_entity.pdbx_description
1 polymer ?
#
loop_
_entity_poly.entity_id
_entity_poly.type
_entity_poly.pdbx_seq_one_letter_code
_entity_poly.pdbx_strand_id
1 'polypeptide(L)'
;MSPRLRRLSSRELCQALGRFGFEMVATRGSHAKLRRMTPDGLRQTLTVPLHRELAPGTLRAIFRQACRFVPEEELHPLFFGNG
;
A
#
# COMPACT_ATOMS: atom_id res chain seq x y z
N MET A 1 22.64 -7.38 -3.86
CA MET A 1 21.56 -8.34 -3.52
C MET A 1 20.23 -7.68 -3.84
N SER A 2 19.31 -8.38 -4.51
CA SER A 2 17.96 -7.83 -4.76
C SER A 2 17.17 -7.78 -3.44
N PRO A 3 16.52 -6.65 -3.11
CA PRO A 3 15.73 -6.52 -1.89
C PRO A 3 14.62 -7.58 -1.81
N ARG A 4 14.42 -8.16 -0.61
CA ARG A 4 13.33 -9.13 -0.39
C ARG A 4 12.07 -8.40 0.05
N LEU A 5 10.91 -8.89 -0.39
CA LEU A 5 9.63 -8.39 0.10
C LEU A 5 9.48 -8.67 1.59
N ARG A 6 8.97 -7.68 2.31
CA ARG A 6 8.57 -7.83 3.71
C ARG A 6 7.32 -8.70 3.79
N ARG A 7 7.19 -9.45 4.88
CA ARG A 7 5.92 -10.07 5.27
C ARG A 7 5.10 -8.99 5.97
N LEU A 8 3.94 -8.67 5.41
CA LEU A 8 3.07 -7.61 5.91
C LEU A 8 1.64 -8.13 6.03
N SER A 9 0.99 -7.78 7.13
CA SER A 9 -0.46 -7.83 7.27
C SER A 9 -1.11 -6.64 6.57
N SER A 10 -2.42 -6.75 6.29
CA SER A 10 -3.18 -5.62 5.74
C SER A 10 -3.20 -4.43 6.69
N ARG A 11 -3.19 -4.67 8.00
CA ARG A 11 -3.19 -3.61 9.01
C ARG A 11 -1.91 -2.78 8.93
N GLU A 12 -0.76 -3.44 8.90
CA GLU A 12 0.55 -2.78 8.79
C GLU A 12 0.65 -1.99 7.49
N LEU A 13 0.21 -2.59 6.38
CA LEU A 13 0.24 -1.92 5.08
C LEU A 13 -0.68 -0.69 5.04
N CYS A 14 -1.92 -0.79 5.54
CA CYS A 14 -2.84 0.35 5.62
C CYS A 14 -2.29 1.47 6.50
N GLN A 15 -1.70 1.15 7.66
CA GLN A 15 -1.07 2.13 8.54
C GLN A 15 0.12 2.81 7.87
N ALA A 16 0.97 2.05 7.17
CA ALA A 16 2.11 2.60 6.45
C ALA A 16 1.66 3.54 5.31
N LEU A 17 0.64 3.15 4.54
CA LEU A 17 0.06 3.99 3.48
C LEU A 17 -0.61 5.25 4.04
N GLY A 18 -1.14 5.19 5.27
CA GLY A 18 -1.66 6.35 5.99
C GLY A 18 -0.65 7.49 6.18
N ARG A 19 0.65 7.16 6.23
CA ARG A 19 1.74 8.17 6.29
C ARG A 19 1.83 9.04 5.04
N PHE A 20 1.27 8.57 3.92
CA PHE A 20 1.18 9.34 2.67
C PHE A 20 -0.21 9.96 2.47
N GLY A 21 -1.03 10.03 3.53
CA GLY A 21 -2.37 10.61 3.50
C GLY A 21 -3.47 9.69 2.97
N PHE A 22 -3.20 8.40 2.76
CA PHE A 22 -4.24 7.45 2.38
C PHE A 22 -5.10 7.05 3.58
N GLU A 23 -6.41 7.22 3.46
CA GLU A 23 -7.37 6.85 4.48
C GLU A 23 -8.33 5.76 3.98
N MET A 24 -8.77 4.89 4.89
CA MET A 24 -9.78 3.89 4.56
C MET A 24 -11.15 4.56 4.41
N VAL A 25 -11.71 4.54 3.20
CA VAL A 25 -12.99 5.21 2.90
C VAL A 25 -14.15 4.24 2.72
N ALA A 26 -13.87 2.97 2.45
CA ALA A 26 -14.88 1.93 2.34
C ALA A 26 -14.25 0.55 2.49
N THR A 27 -15.06 -0.41 2.91
CA THR A 27 -14.74 -1.83 2.86
C THR A 27 -15.84 -2.54 2.08
N ARG A 28 -15.45 -3.41 1.15
CA ARG A 28 -16.39 -4.27 0.41
C ARG A 28 -15.90 -5.71 0.46
N GLY A 29 -16.61 -6.54 1.20
CA GLY A 29 -16.17 -7.91 1.50
C GLY A 29 -14.80 -7.88 2.18
N SER A 30 -13.86 -8.68 1.66
CA SER A 30 -12.49 -8.77 2.18
C SER A 30 -11.53 -7.70 1.66
N HIS A 31 -12.01 -6.59 1.09
CA HIS A 31 -11.14 -5.54 0.55
C HIS A 31 -11.45 -4.15 1.14
N ALA A 32 -10.40 -3.45 1.54
CA ALA A 32 -10.45 -2.03 1.91
C ALA A 32 -10.08 -1.15 0.71
N LYS A 33 -10.83 -0.07 0.55
CA LYS A 33 -10.54 1.02 -0.37
C LYS A 33 -9.86 2.14 0.40
N LEU A 34 -8.62 2.42 0.06
CA LEU A 34 -7.87 3.56 0.59
C LEU A 34 -7.92 4.72 -0.41
N ARG A 35 -8.07 5.95 0.08
CA ARG A 35 -8.13 7.15 -0.75
C ARG A 35 -7.34 8.29 -0.12
N ARG A 36 -6.67 9.07 -0.95
CA ARG A 36 -6.19 10.41 -0.58
C ARG A 36 -6.63 11.45 -1.60
N MET A 37 -6.73 12.69 -1.14
CA MET A 37 -6.89 13.87 -1.98
C MET A 37 -5.56 14.63 -1.97
N THR A 38 -5.02 14.93 -3.15
CA THR A 38 -3.79 15.72 -3.28
C THR A 38 -4.11 17.23 -3.24
N PRO A 39 -3.12 18.11 -3.01
CA PRO A 39 -3.34 19.56 -2.95
C PRO A 39 -3.95 20.18 -4.21
N ASP A 40 -3.72 19.57 -5.38
CA ASP A 40 -4.30 19.92 -6.68
C ASP A 40 -5.70 19.32 -6.90
N GLY A 41 -6.29 18.69 -5.88
CA GLY A 41 -7.65 18.16 -5.92
C GLY A 41 -7.79 16.79 -6.60
N LEU A 42 -6.68 16.13 -6.98
CA LEU A 42 -6.75 14.80 -7.58
C LEU A 42 -7.07 13.72 -6.54
N ARG A 43 -7.94 12.80 -6.95
CA ARG A 43 -8.34 11.65 -6.15
C ARG A 43 -7.50 10.43 -6.50
N GLN A 44 -6.70 9.95 -5.55
CA GLN A 44 -5.87 8.76 -5.70
C GLN A 44 -6.42 7.63 -4.84
N THR A 45 -6.51 6.41 -5.39
CA THR A 45 -7.21 5.28 -4.75
C THR A 45 -6.41 3.99 -4.87
N LEU A 46 -6.30 3.28 -3.74
CA LEU A 46 -5.71 1.96 -3.63
C LEU A 46 -6.76 0.96 -3.11
N THR A 47 -6.61 -0.30 -3.50
CA THR A 47 -7.42 -1.40 -2.98
C THR A 47 -6.50 -2.40 -2.30
N VAL A 48 -6.80 -2.72 -1.04
CA VAL A 48 -5.98 -3.61 -0.20
C VAL A 48 -6.87 -4.75 0.31
N PRO A 49 -6.57 -6.03 0.02
CA PRO A 49 -7.28 -7.14 0.65
C PRO A 49 -6.98 -7.16 2.16
N LEU A 50 -7.93 -7.59 2.98
CA LEU A 50 -7.90 -7.56 4.45
C LEU A 50 -7.57 -8.93 5.04
N HIS A 51 -6.31 -9.35 4.88
CA HIS A 51 -5.79 -10.64 5.35
C HIS A 51 -4.75 -10.44 6.46
N ARG A 52 -4.56 -11.48 7.30
CA ARG A 52 -3.53 -11.47 8.36
C ARG A 52 -2.12 -11.40 7.80
N GLU A 53 -1.91 -11.97 6.61
CA GLU A 53 -0.67 -11.89 5.86
C GLU A 53 -1.00 -11.74 4.37
N LEU A 54 -0.31 -10.82 3.70
CA LEU A 54 -0.47 -10.58 2.27
C LEU A 54 0.51 -11.43 1.48
N ALA A 55 -0.01 -12.14 0.47
CA ALA A 55 0.84 -12.92 -0.42
C ALA A 55 1.86 -12.01 -1.14
N PRO A 56 3.08 -12.49 -1.44
CA PRO A 56 4.10 -11.69 -2.12
C PRO A 56 3.63 -11.07 -3.44
N GLY A 57 2.83 -11.80 -4.22
CA GLY A 57 2.24 -11.29 -5.46
C GLY A 57 1.29 -10.11 -5.24
N THR A 58 0.50 -10.18 -4.17
CA THR A 58 -0.41 -9.10 -3.75
C THR A 58 0.37 -7.87 -3.30
N LEU A 59 1.42 -8.04 -2.50
CA LEU A 59 2.29 -6.93 -2.09
C LEU A 59 2.95 -6.24 -3.28
N ARG A 60 3.46 -7.00 -4.26
CA ARG A 60 4.01 -6.43 -5.50
C ARG A 60 2.95 -5.65 -6.30
N ALA A 61 1.73 -6.18 -6.39
CA ALA A 61 0.66 -5.50 -7.12
C ALA A 61 0.29 -4.17 -6.46
N ILE A 62 0.17 -4.14 -5.13
CA ILE A 62 -0.13 -2.92 -4.38
C ILE A 62 1.03 -1.94 -4.48
N PHE A 63 2.28 -2.39 -4.35
CA PHE A 63 3.47 -1.55 -4.54
C PHE A 63 3.44 -0.85 -5.89
N ARG A 64 3.29 -1.59 -6.99
CA ARG A 64 3.20 -1.01 -8.35
C ARG A 64 2.06 -0.01 -8.48
N GLN A 65 0.90 -0.28 -7.88
CA GLN A 65 -0.22 0.64 -7.91
C GLN A 65 0.07 1.91 -7.11
N ALA A 66 0.70 1.79 -5.94
CA ALA A 66 1.10 2.91 -5.10
C ALA A 66 2.19 3.77 -5.75
N CYS A 67 3.13 3.18 -6.52
CA CYS A 67 4.15 3.90 -7.27
C CYS A 67 3.59 4.85 -8.35
N ARG A 68 2.31 4.72 -8.71
CA ARG A 68 1.62 5.68 -9.59
C ARG A 68 1.34 7.02 -8.90
N PHE A 69 1.47 7.07 -7.57
CA PHE A 69 1.03 8.16 -6.72
C PHE A 69 2.14 8.68 -5.81
N VAL A 70 2.99 7.78 -5.30
CA VAL A 70 4.09 8.08 -4.38
C VAL A 70 5.39 7.60 -5.05
N PRO A 71 6.49 8.38 -5.00
CA PRO A 71 7.78 7.96 -5.54
C PRO A 71 8.21 6.58 -5.03
N GLU A 72 8.88 5.83 -5.91
CA GLU A 72 9.29 4.46 -5.60
C GLU A 72 10.25 4.44 -4.40
N GLU A 73 11.15 5.42 -4.31
CA GLU A 73 12.15 5.54 -3.25
C GLU A 73 11.51 5.70 -1.87
N GLU A 74 10.35 6.36 -1.78
CA GLU A 74 9.60 6.55 -0.54
C GLU A 74 8.82 5.28 -0.13
N LEU A 75 8.33 4.52 -1.11
CA LEU A 75 7.58 3.29 -0.85
C LEU A 75 8.50 2.09 -0.60
N HIS A 76 9.67 2.06 -1.21
CA HIS A 76 10.55 0.90 -1.20
C HIS A 76 10.86 0.39 0.23
N PRO A 77 11.18 1.23 1.23
CA PRO A 77 11.44 0.78 2.61
C PRO A 77 10.22 0.14 3.31
N LEU A 78 9.01 0.40 2.81
CA LEU A 78 7.78 -0.16 3.37
C LEU A 78 7.51 -1.57 2.84
N PHE A 79 7.81 -1.82 1.58
CA PHE A 79 7.52 -3.09 0.91
C PHE A 79 8.71 -4.05 0.91
N PHE A 80 9.93 -3.52 0.95
CA PHE A 80 11.16 -4.29 0.86
C PHE A 80 12.04 -4.08 2.09
N GLY A 81 12.71 -5.14 2.51
CA GLY A 81 13.68 -5.11 3.60
C GLY A 81 15.05 -5.56 3.12
N ASN A 82 16.09 -5.20 3.89
CA ASN A 82 17.40 -5.81 3.75
C ASN A 82 17.28 -7.24 4.28
N GLY A 83 17.50 -8.21 3.39
CA GLY A 83 17.40 -9.63 3.68
C GLY A 83 18.68 -10.23 4.25
#